data_AF-A0A5B6ZA34-F1
#
_entry.id   AF-A0A5B6ZA34-F1
#
_cell.length_a   1.000
_cell.length_b   1.000
_cell.length_c   1.000
_cell.angle_alpha   90.00
_cell.angle_beta   90.00
_cell.angle_gamma   90.00
#
_symmetry.space_group_name_H-M   'P 1'
#
loop_
_entity.id
_entity.type
_entity.pdbx_description
1 polymer ?
#
loop_
_entity_poly.entity_id
_entity_poly.type
_entity_poly.pdbx_seq_one_letter_code
_entity_poly.pdbx_strand_id
1 'polypeptide(L)'
;MDLETENRIAAILLKEAAELRRQAEKEGVHAYLQQPKVRGRPNSRFLTATVLGVQQANRAVEVNEMWQVRQKELELDDRLKRRQKDKSSSGRSHRDICDSPRSTSKRRAGSETNASAACSSGERVIQDCYSREDEGLRDEEIENFLHSRSCLCVCFCLCTHAISLLYFPNLLQ
;
A
#
# COMPACT_ATOMS: atom_id res chain seq x y z
N MET A 1 -33.92 -16.83 -6.88
CA MET A 1 -34.59 -16.50 -8.16
C MET A 1 -36.06 -16.79 -7.93
N ASP A 2 -36.95 -15.86 -8.27
CA ASP A 2 -38.37 -16.04 -8.03
C ASP A 2 -39.01 -16.83 -9.18
N LEU A 3 -39.96 -17.73 -8.88
CA LEU A 3 -40.66 -18.58 -9.87
C LEU A 3 -41.32 -17.76 -10.98
N GLU A 4 -41.83 -16.57 -10.65
CA GLU A 4 -42.41 -15.66 -11.63
C GLU A 4 -41.38 -15.18 -12.66
N THR A 5 -40.13 -14.97 -12.22
CA THR A 5 -39.03 -14.57 -13.10
C THR A 5 -38.65 -15.72 -14.05
N GLU A 6 -38.64 -16.96 -13.55
CA GLU A 6 -38.37 -18.15 -14.35
C GLU A 6 -39.45 -18.39 -15.40
N ASN A 7 -40.73 -18.24 -15.02
CA ASN A 7 -41.85 -18.36 -15.94
C ASN A 7 -41.84 -17.27 -17.03
N ARG A 8 -41.46 -16.04 -16.68
CA ARG A 8 -41.28 -14.96 -17.67
C ARG A 8 -40.16 -15.30 -18.66
N ILE A 9 -39.04 -15.84 -18.17
CA ILE A 9 -37.93 -16.27 -19.05
C ILE A 9 -38.38 -17.43 -19.95
N ALA A 10 -39.06 -18.43 -19.40
CA ALA A 10 -39.58 -19.56 -20.17
C ALA A 10 -40.55 -19.11 -21.28
N ALA A 11 -41.43 -18.14 -20.99
CA ALA A 11 -42.34 -17.58 -21.97
C ALA A 11 -41.60 -16.86 -23.12
N ILE A 12 -40.54 -16.10 -22.81
CA ILE A 12 -39.71 -15.44 -23.80
C ILE A 12 -39.04 -16.47 -24.72
N LEU A 13 -38.41 -17.51 -24.13
CA LEU A 13 -37.73 -18.56 -24.90
C LEU A 13 -38.68 -19.32 -25.83
N LEU A 14 -39.89 -19.63 -25.37
CA LEU A 14 -40.91 -20.30 -26.19
C LEU A 14 -41.36 -19.42 -27.37
N LYS A 15 -41.52 -18.12 -27.13
CA LYS A 15 -41.89 -17.17 -28.19
C LYS A 15 -40.79 -17.05 -29.25
N GLU A 16 -39.54 -16.89 -28.83
CA GLU A 16 -38.40 -16.81 -29.74
C GLU A 16 -38.22 -18.11 -30.54
N ALA A 17 -38.38 -19.27 -29.89
CA ALA A 17 -38.32 -20.56 -30.57
C ALA A 17 -39.44 -20.71 -31.64
N ALA A 18 -40.64 -20.21 -31.34
CA ALA A 18 -41.74 -20.20 -32.30
C ALA A 18 -41.46 -19.28 -33.50
N GLU A 19 -40.87 -18.10 -33.25
CA GLU A 19 -40.47 -17.17 -34.31
C GLU A 19 -39.35 -17.77 -35.20
N LEU A 20 -38.35 -18.44 -34.60
CA LEU A 20 -37.30 -19.15 -35.34
C LEU A 20 -37.87 -20.24 -36.26
N ARG A 21 -38.88 -20.98 -35.80
CA ARG A 21 -39.58 -21.97 -36.65
C ARG A 21 -40.24 -21.32 -37.87
N ARG A 22 -40.94 -20.20 -37.69
CA ARG A 22 -41.56 -19.46 -38.81
C ARG A 22 -40.52 -18.90 -39.79
N GLN A 23 -39.35 -18.53 -39.29
CA GLN A 23 -38.26 -18.08 -40.13
C GLN A 23 -37.63 -19.22 -40.91
N ALA A 24 -37.47 -20.39 -40.29
CA ALA A 24 -36.97 -21.60 -40.93
C ALA A 24 -37.91 -22.11 -42.04
N GLU A 25 -39.22 -21.90 -41.92
CA GLU A 25 -40.17 -22.20 -43.02
C GLU A 25 -39.90 -21.36 -44.27
N LYS A 26 -39.36 -20.14 -44.12
CA LYS A 26 -39.07 -19.22 -45.23
C LYS A 26 -37.64 -19.36 -45.77
N GLU A 27 -36.66 -19.41 -44.87
CA GLU A 27 -35.23 -19.36 -45.19
C GLU A 27 -34.55 -20.74 -45.11
N GLY A 28 -35.29 -21.76 -44.69
CA GLY A 28 -34.78 -23.11 -44.49
C GLY A 28 -33.85 -23.22 -43.29
N VAL A 29 -32.89 -24.16 -43.38
CA VAL A 29 -31.96 -24.50 -42.29
C VAL A 29 -31.09 -23.31 -41.85
N HIS A 30 -30.89 -22.31 -42.72
CA HIS A 30 -30.10 -21.12 -42.41
C HIS A 30 -30.60 -20.33 -41.21
N ALA A 31 -31.90 -20.36 -40.90
CA ALA A 31 -32.47 -19.70 -39.73
C ALA A 31 -31.92 -20.25 -38.40
N TYR A 32 -31.59 -21.55 -38.34
CA TYR A 32 -31.00 -22.16 -37.13
C TYR A 32 -29.48 -22.02 -37.07
N LEU A 33 -28.82 -21.85 -38.22
CA LEU A 33 -27.37 -21.71 -38.32
C LEU A 33 -26.90 -20.28 -38.07
N GLN A 34 -27.79 -19.29 -38.11
CA GLN A 34 -27.46 -17.93 -37.71
C GLN A 34 -27.10 -17.89 -36.23
N GLN A 35 -25.82 -17.76 -35.94
CA GLN A 35 -25.35 -17.51 -34.58
C GLN A 35 -25.84 -16.12 -34.14
N PRO A 36 -26.33 -15.97 -32.90
CA PRO A 36 -26.61 -14.66 -32.33
C PRO A 36 -25.37 -13.77 -32.50
N LYS A 37 -25.58 -12.54 -32.97
CA LYS A 37 -24.49 -11.59 -33.22
C LYS A 37 -23.89 -11.11 -31.89
N VAL A 38 -23.10 -11.97 -31.26
CA VAL A 38 -22.30 -11.61 -30.10
C VAL A 38 -21.22 -10.66 -30.61
N ARG A 39 -21.32 -9.38 -30.25
CA ARG A 39 -20.21 -8.43 -30.43
C ARG A 39 -19.07 -8.84 -29.50
N GLY A 40 -18.34 -9.90 -29.88
CA GLY A 40 -17.34 -10.58 -29.06
C GLY A 40 -15.98 -9.87 -28.97
N ARG A 41 -15.86 -8.64 -29.46
CA ARG A 41 -14.62 -7.86 -29.33
C ARG A 41 -14.87 -6.68 -28.40
N PRO A 42 -14.43 -6.74 -27.13
CA PRO A 42 -14.36 -5.56 -26.30
C PRO A 42 -13.62 -4.46 -27.06
N ASN A 43 -14.27 -3.32 -27.23
CA ASN A 43 -13.67 -2.19 -27.93
C ASN A 43 -12.37 -1.81 -27.19
N SER A 44 -11.25 -1.63 -27.91
CA SER A 44 -9.98 -1.26 -27.28
C SER A 44 -10.12 -0.01 -26.41
N ARG A 45 -11.00 0.93 -26.79
CA ARG A 45 -11.33 2.09 -25.95
C ARG A 45 -11.99 1.73 -24.62
N PHE A 46 -12.87 0.73 -24.60
CA PHE A 46 -13.50 0.26 -23.38
C PHE A 46 -12.46 -0.35 -22.44
N LEU A 47 -11.57 -1.21 -22.98
CA LEU A 47 -10.48 -1.80 -22.19
C LEU A 47 -9.56 -0.72 -21.60
N THR A 48 -9.17 0.27 -22.41
CA THR A 48 -8.36 1.40 -21.94
C THR A 48 -9.08 2.20 -20.86
N ALA A 49 -10.37 2.51 -21.04
CA ALA A 49 -11.15 3.27 -20.05
C ALA A 49 -11.24 2.52 -18.70
N THR A 50 -11.47 1.20 -18.74
CA THR A 50 -11.52 0.36 -17.53
C THR A 50 -10.17 0.36 -16.81
N VAL A 51 -9.06 0.17 -17.54
CA VAL A 51 -7.72 0.20 -16.94
C VAL A 51 -7.42 1.56 -16.31
N LEU A 52 -7.75 2.65 -17.00
CA LEU A 52 -7.56 4.01 -16.47
C LEU A 52 -8.41 4.26 -15.22
N GLY A 53 -9.65 3.77 -15.19
CA GLY A 53 -10.55 3.88 -14.03
C GLY A 53 -9.99 3.19 -12.79
N VAL A 54 -9.50 1.96 -12.94
CA VAL A 54 -8.86 1.21 -11.84
C VAL A 54 -7.61 1.94 -11.35
N GLN A 55 -6.76 2.41 -12.26
CA GLN A 55 -5.55 3.16 -11.87
C GLN A 55 -5.89 4.46 -11.13
N GLN A 56 -6.96 5.16 -11.53
CA GLN A 56 -7.40 6.38 -10.86
C GLN A 56 -7.94 6.08 -9.45
N ALA A 57 -8.70 5.00 -9.29
CA ALA A 57 -9.19 4.56 -7.98
C ALA A 57 -8.02 4.19 -7.04
N ASN A 58 -7.03 3.46 -7.55
CA ASN A 58 -5.84 3.09 -6.78
C ASN A 58 -5.06 4.33 -6.32
N ARG A 59 -4.79 5.28 -7.22
CA ARG A 59 -4.13 6.55 -6.86
C ARG A 59 -4.92 7.34 -5.81
N ALA A 60 -6.25 7.33 -5.88
CA ALA A 60 -7.08 8.02 -4.89
C ALA A 60 -6.96 7.37 -3.50
N VAL A 61 -6.90 6.03 -3.43
CA VAL A 61 -6.68 5.30 -2.18
C VAL A 61 -5.29 5.61 -1.60
N GLU A 62 -4.23 5.55 -2.40
CA GLU A 62 -2.86 5.87 -1.98
C GLU A 62 -2.77 7.29 -1.40
N VAL A 63 -3.37 8.29 -2.08
CA VAL A 63 -3.41 9.67 -1.59
C VAL A 63 -4.18 9.80 -0.28
N ASN A 64 -5.30 9.09 -0.15
CA ASN A 64 -6.08 9.08 1.08
C ASN A 64 -5.30 8.45 2.25
N GLU A 65 -4.59 7.36 2.02
CA GLU A 65 -3.70 6.74 3.02
C GLU A 65 -2.59 7.71 3.46
N MET A 66 -1.93 8.40 2.51
CA MET A 66 -0.92 9.42 2.83
C MET A 66 -1.51 10.57 3.67
N TRP A 67 -2.70 11.05 3.32
CA TRP A 67 -3.40 12.07 4.10
C TRP A 67 -3.72 11.59 5.52
N GLN A 68 -4.18 10.34 5.67
CA GLN A 68 -4.47 9.76 6.99
C GLN A 68 -3.21 9.63 7.85
N VAL A 69 -2.08 9.20 7.27
CA VAL A 69 -0.80 9.16 7.97
C VAL A 69 -0.41 10.56 8.45
N ARG A 70 -0.48 11.55 7.57
CA ARG A 70 -0.14 12.94 7.93
C ARG A 70 -1.03 13.52 9.02
N GLN A 71 -2.33 13.21 8.99
CA GLN A 71 -3.27 13.64 10.04
C GLN A 71 -2.90 13.04 11.39
N LYS A 72 -2.55 11.74 11.45
CA LYS A 72 -2.12 11.07 12.69
C LYS A 72 -0.81 11.65 13.24
N GLU A 73 0.18 11.94 12.38
CA GLU A 73 1.43 12.60 12.80
C GLU A 73 1.15 13.95 13.46
N LEU A 74 0.32 14.78 12.83
CA LEU A 74 -0.06 16.09 13.36
C LEU A 74 -0.80 15.99 14.71
N GLU A 75 -1.68 14.99 14.86
CA GLU A 75 -2.37 14.75 16.12
C GLU A 75 -1.39 14.40 17.26
N LEU A 76 -0.39 13.54 16.97
CA LEU A 76 0.64 13.18 17.95
C LEU A 76 1.50 14.39 18.33
N ASP A 77 1.93 15.20 17.36
CA ASP A 77 2.67 16.43 17.58
C ASP A 77 1.89 17.43 18.44
N ASP A 78 0.60 17.61 18.18
CA ASP A 78 -0.27 18.48 18.97
C ASP A 78 -0.46 17.97 20.40
N ARG A 79 -0.62 16.65 20.57
CA ARG A 79 -0.67 16.03 21.91
C ARG A 79 0.64 16.22 22.67
N LEU A 80 1.79 16.10 22.00
CA LEU A 80 3.11 16.34 22.61
C LEU A 80 3.28 17.82 22.99
N LYS A 81 2.93 18.76 22.11
CA LYS A 81 2.97 20.20 22.40
C LYS A 81 2.07 20.58 23.58
N ARG A 82 0.86 20.01 23.68
CA ARG A 82 -0.03 20.22 24.83
C ARG A 82 0.63 19.74 26.13
N ARG A 83 1.19 18.52 26.15
CA ARG A 83 1.91 17.98 27.33
C ARG A 83 3.13 18.82 27.71
N GLN A 84 3.87 19.37 26.75
CA GLN A 84 5.03 20.25 27.02
C GLN A 84 4.59 21.60 27.61
N LYS A 85 3.46 22.16 27.14
CA LYS A 85 2.90 23.41 27.68
C LYS A 85 2.43 23.25 29.12
N ASP A 86 1.81 22.12 29.46
CA ASP A 86 1.35 21.86 30.83
C ASP A 86 2.53 21.74 31.81
N LYS A 87 3.61 21.07 31.40
CA LYS A 87 4.85 20.95 32.21
C LYS A 87 5.62 22.26 32.38
N SER A 88 5.55 23.18 31.42
CA SER A 88 6.20 24.49 31.52
C SER A 88 5.39 25.51 32.35
N SER A 89 4.12 25.20 32.65
CA SER A 89 3.25 26.02 33.50
C SER A 89 3.39 25.75 35.01
N SER A 90 3.95 24.61 35.41
CA SER A 90 4.16 24.26 36.84
C SER A 90 5.45 24.83 37.46
N GLY A 91 6.31 25.47 36.67
CA GLY A 91 7.62 25.99 37.12
C GLY A 91 7.66 27.48 37.46
N ARG A 92 6.53 28.21 37.44
CA ARG A 92 6.50 29.66 37.71
C ARG A 92 5.86 30.00 39.05
N SER A 93 6.39 29.42 40.12
CA SER A 93 6.21 29.94 41.48
C SER A 93 7.55 30.07 42.20
N HIS A 94 8.43 30.93 41.69
CA HIS A 94 9.43 31.58 42.53
C HIS A 94 9.53 33.03 42.11
N ARG A 95 8.65 33.84 42.70
CA ARG A 95 9.02 35.21 43.07
C ARG A 95 10.14 35.06 44.08
N ASP A 96 11.26 35.74 43.88
CA ASP A 96 11.99 36.55 44.88
C ASP A 96 13.29 37.08 44.22
N ILE A 97 13.34 38.38 43.93
CA ILE A 97 14.17 39.38 44.62
C ILE A 97 15.67 39.28 44.26
N CYS A 98 16.15 40.23 43.45
CA CYS A 98 17.24 41.14 43.82
C CYS A 98 17.66 42.04 42.63
N ASP A 99 17.45 43.33 42.83
CA ASP A 99 18.00 44.44 42.06
C ASP A 99 19.54 44.50 42.10
N SER A 100 20.18 44.81 40.97
CA SER A 100 21.09 45.97 40.86
C SER A 100 21.80 46.11 39.52
N PRO A 101 22.27 47.33 39.14
CA PRO A 101 22.40 47.76 37.75
C PRO A 101 23.83 48.10 37.29
N ARG A 102 23.97 48.29 35.96
CA ARG A 102 24.80 49.31 35.27
C ARG A 102 26.32 49.07 35.06
N SER A 103 26.74 49.03 33.79
CA SER A 103 27.94 49.71 33.23
C SER A 103 27.98 49.52 31.69
N THR A 104 27.59 50.50 30.87
CA THR A 104 28.32 51.63 30.25
C THR A 104 29.25 51.33 29.06
N SER A 105 28.82 51.83 27.88
CA SER A 105 29.61 52.30 26.71
C SER A 105 30.34 51.23 25.87
N LYS A 106 30.57 51.35 24.54
CA LYS A 106 30.62 52.47 23.61
C LYS A 106 30.60 51.90 22.18
N ARG A 107 29.91 52.57 21.24
CA ARG A 107 29.89 52.24 19.79
C ARG A 107 31.18 52.69 19.10
N ARG A 108 31.70 51.93 18.14
CA ARG A 108 32.39 52.41 16.91
C ARG A 108 32.17 51.41 15.76
N ALA A 109 32.09 51.96 14.56
CA ALA A 109 31.73 51.31 13.29
C ALA A 109 32.94 51.22 12.34
N GLY A 110 32.91 50.21 11.46
CA GLY A 110 33.39 50.24 10.07
C GLY A 110 34.90 50.06 9.81
N SER A 111 35.27 48.95 9.15
CA SER A 111 36.10 48.95 7.93
C SER A 111 36.19 47.53 7.36
N GLU A 112 35.73 47.34 6.13
CA GLU A 112 35.90 46.12 5.35
C GLU A 112 37.28 46.13 4.69
N THR A 113 38.04 45.04 4.79
CA THR A 113 39.04 44.63 3.79
C THR A 113 39.43 43.17 3.98
N ASN A 114 39.41 42.45 2.86
CA ASN A 114 39.62 41.01 2.70
C ASN A 114 41.06 40.56 3.01
N ALA A 115 41.24 39.38 3.64
CA ALA A 115 42.25 38.38 3.26
C ALA A 115 42.19 37.15 4.19
N SER A 116 41.81 36.02 3.60
CA SER A 116 42.30 34.65 3.82
C SER A 116 43.10 34.35 5.10
N ALA A 117 42.50 33.61 6.03
CA ALA A 117 43.22 32.73 6.94
C ALA A 117 42.39 31.45 7.15
N ALA A 118 43.03 30.32 6.87
CA ALA A 118 42.45 28.99 7.02
C ALA A 118 42.29 28.60 8.50
N CYS A 119 41.21 27.86 8.75
CA CYS A 119 40.97 26.82 9.77
C CYS A 119 41.37 27.07 11.24
N SER A 120 40.37 27.11 12.14
CA SER A 120 40.30 26.15 13.27
C SER A 120 38.98 26.23 14.06
N SER A 121 38.46 25.04 14.37
CA SER A 121 37.69 24.63 15.55
C SER A 121 36.25 25.15 15.76
N GLY A 122 35.33 24.18 15.74
CA GLY A 122 33.93 24.32 16.14
C GLY A 122 33.24 22.96 16.06
N GLU A 123 33.76 21.98 16.79
CA GLU A 123 33.17 20.66 16.97
C GLU A 123 31.78 20.80 17.58
N ARG A 124 30.76 20.84 16.71
CA ARG A 124 29.40 20.56 17.11
C ARG A 124 29.13 19.14 16.67
N VAL A 125 29.32 18.24 17.64
CA VAL A 125 28.77 16.89 17.67
C VAL A 125 27.32 16.98 17.19
N ILE A 126 27.10 16.68 15.91
CA ILE A 126 25.80 16.31 15.39
C ILE A 126 25.62 14.91 15.92
N GLN A 127 25.07 14.82 17.13
CA GLN A 127 24.66 13.56 17.69
C GLN A 127 23.50 13.07 16.83
N ASP A 128 23.86 12.18 15.92
CA ASP A 128 22.99 11.41 15.07
C ASP A 128 22.08 10.55 15.97
N CYS A 129 20.95 11.11 16.41
CA CYS A 129 19.95 10.38 17.17
C CYS A 129 18.86 9.85 16.22
N TYR A 130 19.26 9.06 15.22
CA TYR A 130 18.36 8.08 14.62
C TYR A 130 18.32 6.83 15.50
N SER A 131 17.79 6.95 16.71
CA SER A 131 17.23 5.79 17.41
C SER A 131 15.74 5.76 17.12
N ARG A 132 15.43 5.53 15.84
CA ARG A 132 14.15 4.96 15.46
C ARG A 132 14.37 3.47 15.63
N GLU A 133 13.85 2.92 16.72
CA GLU A 133 13.70 1.48 16.87
C GLU A 133 12.87 1.02 15.66
N ASP A 134 13.57 0.61 14.61
CA ASP A 134 13.03 -0.19 13.56
C ASP A 134 12.69 -1.51 14.26
N GLU A 135 11.44 -1.64 14.68
CA GLU A 135 10.84 -2.94 14.96
C GLU A 135 10.69 -3.68 13.62
N GLY A 136 11.84 -3.96 13.03
CA GLY A 136 12.02 -5.04 12.10
C GLY A 136 11.63 -6.33 12.79
N LEU A 137 11.05 -7.24 12.01
CA LEU A 137 10.70 -8.59 12.45
C LEU A 137 11.87 -9.17 13.24
N ARG A 138 11.57 -9.68 14.44
CA ARG A 138 12.62 -10.20 15.33
C ARG A 138 13.36 -11.31 14.61
N ASP A 139 14.66 -11.43 14.81
CA ASP A 139 15.47 -12.51 14.22
C ASP A 139 14.85 -13.90 14.50
N GLU A 140 14.15 -14.02 15.63
CA GLU A 140 13.36 -15.18 16.05
C GLU A 140 12.19 -15.52 15.09
N GLU A 141 11.52 -14.52 14.53
CA GLU A 141 10.43 -14.68 13.54
C GLU A 141 10.98 -15.06 12.16
N ILE A 142 12.13 -14.48 11.80
CA ILE A 142 12.84 -14.80 10.56
C ILE A 142 13.38 -16.24 10.63
N GLU A 143 13.94 -16.65 11.76
CA GLU A 143 14.35 -18.04 12.01
C GLU A 143 13.14 -18.98 11.96
N ASN A 144 12.00 -18.66 12.58
CA ASN A 144 10.80 -19.50 12.48
C ASN A 144 10.26 -19.63 11.04
N PHE A 145 10.36 -18.57 10.25
CA PHE A 145 9.97 -18.60 8.83
C PHE A 145 10.94 -19.46 8.00
N LEU A 146 12.23 -19.41 8.31
CA LEU A 146 13.26 -20.27 7.70
C LEU A 146 13.12 -21.74 8.13
N HIS A 147 12.79 -22.03 9.39
CA HIS A 147 12.49 -23.38 9.88
C HIS A 147 11.21 -23.96 9.25
N SER A 148 10.18 -23.14 9.06
CA SER A 148 8.95 -23.52 8.37
C SER A 148 9.18 -23.86 6.89
N ARG A 149 10.10 -23.14 6.22
CA ARG A 149 10.46 -23.37 4.82
C ARG A 149 11.51 -24.46 4.60
N SER A 150 12.42 -24.66 5.56
CA SER A 150 13.38 -25.77 5.53
C SER A 150 12.71 -27.11 5.84
N CYS A 151 11.68 -27.14 6.71
CA CYS A 151 10.83 -28.34 6.86
C CYS A 151 10.12 -28.71 5.54
N LEU A 152 9.71 -27.73 4.74
CA LEU A 152 9.11 -28.00 3.42
C LEU A 152 10.13 -28.54 2.41
N CYS A 153 11.41 -28.17 2.49
CA CYS A 153 12.44 -28.70 1.59
C CYS A 153 12.80 -30.16 1.93
N VAL A 154 12.87 -30.51 3.22
CA VAL A 154 13.13 -31.89 3.67
C VAL A 154 11.92 -32.78 3.37
N CYS A 155 10.69 -32.29 3.57
CA CYS A 155 9.49 -33.02 3.18
C CYS A 155 9.36 -33.19 1.65
N PHE A 156 9.68 -32.19 0.83
CA PHE A 156 9.67 -32.34 -0.63
C PHE A 156 10.75 -33.32 -1.14
N CYS A 157 11.96 -33.29 -0.57
CA CYS A 157 13.02 -34.25 -0.91
C CYS A 157 12.65 -35.69 -0.50
N LEU A 158 12.06 -35.89 0.69
CA LEU A 158 11.63 -37.22 1.14
C LEU A 158 10.41 -37.73 0.35
N CYS A 159 9.46 -36.85 -0.01
CA CYS A 159 8.33 -37.23 -0.86
C CYS A 159 8.78 -37.59 -2.28
N THR A 160 9.69 -36.83 -2.87
CA THR A 160 10.19 -37.12 -4.23
C THR A 160 11.02 -38.40 -4.28
N HIS A 161 11.84 -38.68 -3.25
CA HIS A 161 12.53 -39.97 -3.12
C HIS A 161 11.57 -41.14 -2.89
N ALA A 162 10.57 -40.98 -2.02
CA ALA A 162 9.56 -42.02 -1.77
C ALA A 162 8.71 -42.33 -3.02
N ILE A 163 8.33 -41.30 -3.79
CA ILE A 163 7.60 -41.48 -5.06
C ILE A 163 8.50 -42.16 -6.11
N SER A 164 9.78 -41.83 -6.16
CA SER A 164 10.74 -42.44 -7.11
C SER A 164 10.97 -43.93 -6.79
N LEU A 165 11.05 -44.29 -5.50
CA LEU A 165 11.18 -45.69 -5.06
C LEU A 165 9.91 -46.52 -5.27
N LEU A 166 8.73 -45.89 -5.23
CA LEU A 166 7.45 -46.56 -5.48
C LEU A 166 7.13 -46.72 -6.97
N TYR A 167 7.64 -45.84 -7.84
CA TYR A 167 7.34 -45.86 -9.28
C TYR A 167 8.43 -46.50 -10.15
N PHE A 168 9.67 -46.61 -9.65
CA PHE A 168 10.78 -47.25 -10.35
C PHE A 168 11.62 -48.15 -9.42
N PRO A 169 11.19 -49.40 -9.13
CA PRO A 169 11.94 -50.29 -8.25
C PRO A 169 13.21 -50.89 -8.88
N ASN A 170 13.55 -50.57 -10.14
CA ASN A 170 14.64 -51.20 -10.90
C ASN A 170 15.71 -50.24 -11.45
N LEU A 171 15.90 -49.06 -10.85
CA LEU A 171 16.95 -48.11 -11.26
C LEU A 171 18.06 -47.92 -10.22
N LEU A 172 18.32 -48.96 -9.44
CA LEU A 172 19.54 -49.12 -8.63
C LEU A 172 20.03 -50.56 -8.81
N GLN A 173 20.53 -50.87 -10.01
CA GLN A 173 21.45 -51.95 -10.25
C GLN A 173 22.60 -51.46 -11.13
#